data_AF-A0A929EHA2-F1
#
_entry.id   AF-A0A929EHA2-F1
#
_cell.length_a   1.000
_cell.length_b   1.000
_cell.length_c   1.000
_cell.angle_alpha   90.00
_cell.angle_beta   90.00
_cell.angle_gamma   90.00
#
_symmetry.space_group_name_H-M   'P 1'
#
loop_
_entity.id
_entity.type
_entity.pdbx_description
1 polymer ?
#
loop_
_entity_poly.entity_id
_entity_poly.type
_entity_poly.pdbx_seq_one_letter_code
_entity_poly.pdbx_strand_id
1 'polypeptide(L)'
;MRSYFTDPLSLLEKLDLKPHKVSFSTQAATQFNFKVPESFVNKIHPNDSNDPLLRQVFPIAQELELHDAYQTDPLNESESLSQPGLLQKYHGRALLLVTPTCAINCRYCFRRHYPYDDKGHLWKQIDNNIALIQKDLSIEEVILSGGDPLSLSDDKIAELIEKLEQISHIKRIRIHTRFPIVDPKRVT
;
A
#
# COMPACT_ATOMS: atom_id res chain seq x y z
N MET A 1 12.43 -12.90 12.56
CA MET A 1 12.13 -13.10 11.13
C MET A 1 10.67 -12.73 10.90
N ARG A 2 10.35 -11.82 9.95
CA ARG A 2 8.93 -11.51 9.63
C ARG A 2 8.39 -12.68 8.81
N SER A 3 7.38 -13.37 9.33
CA SER A 3 6.71 -14.49 8.68
C SER A 3 5.48 -13.99 7.93
N TYR A 4 5.36 -14.38 6.66
CA TYR A 4 4.26 -14.00 5.78
C TYR A 4 3.69 -15.25 5.13
N PHE A 5 2.36 -15.27 4.97
CA PHE A 5 1.67 -16.16 4.07
C PHE A 5 1.66 -15.53 2.67
N THR A 6 2.22 -16.23 1.69
CA THR A 6 2.21 -15.82 0.27
C THR A 6 1.47 -16.81 -0.64
N ASP A 7 1.04 -17.94 -0.08
CA ASP A 7 0.14 -18.89 -0.73
C ASP A 7 -1.24 -18.87 -0.03
N PRO A 8 -2.35 -18.54 -0.75
CA PRO A 8 -3.69 -18.56 -0.18
C PRO A 8 -4.09 -19.93 0.41
N LEU A 9 -3.63 -21.04 -0.18
CA LEU A 9 -4.01 -22.37 0.29
C LEU A 9 -3.40 -22.69 1.67
N SER A 10 -2.13 -22.35 1.87
CA SER A 10 -1.48 -22.44 3.18
C SER A 10 -2.20 -21.63 4.29
N LEU A 11 -2.82 -20.49 3.94
CA LEU A 11 -3.66 -19.74 4.89
C LEU A 11 -4.95 -20.51 5.24
N LEU A 12 -5.61 -21.13 4.25
CA LEU A 12 -6.81 -21.91 4.51
C LEU A 12 -6.54 -23.13 5.39
N GLU A 13 -5.43 -23.81 5.17
CA GLU A 13 -4.97 -24.90 6.04
C GLU A 13 -4.76 -24.42 7.48
N LYS A 14 -4.09 -23.26 7.65
CA LYS A 14 -3.88 -22.65 8.97
C LYS A 14 -5.18 -22.30 9.69
N LEU A 15 -6.23 -21.96 8.95
CA LEU A 15 -7.53 -21.54 9.47
C LEU A 15 -8.56 -22.67 9.53
N ASP A 16 -8.20 -23.92 9.21
CA ASP A 16 -9.14 -25.05 9.10
C ASP A 16 -10.34 -24.74 8.18
N LEU A 17 -10.05 -24.09 7.04
CA LEU A 17 -11.04 -23.73 6.03
C LEU A 17 -10.83 -24.52 4.75
N LYS A 18 -11.95 -24.85 4.08
CA LYS A 18 -11.93 -25.53 2.77
C LYS A 18 -12.15 -24.49 1.65
N PRO A 19 -11.45 -24.59 0.50
CA PRO A 19 -11.55 -23.60 -0.58
C PRO A 19 -12.98 -23.28 -1.05
N HIS A 20 -13.86 -24.28 -1.10
CA HIS A 20 -15.25 -24.09 -1.52
C HIS A 20 -16.10 -23.26 -0.54
N LYS A 21 -15.70 -23.17 0.74
CA LYS A 21 -16.42 -22.36 1.74
C LYS A 21 -16.16 -20.86 1.61
N VAL A 22 -15.11 -20.47 0.89
CA VAL A 22 -14.63 -19.08 0.81
C VAL A 22 -14.59 -18.56 -0.63
N SER A 23 -15.23 -19.26 -1.58
CA SER A 23 -15.25 -18.87 -3.00
C SER A 23 -13.86 -18.56 -3.58
N PHE A 24 -12.84 -19.34 -3.19
CA PHE A 24 -11.45 -19.13 -3.60
C PHE A 24 -11.33 -19.06 -5.14
N SER A 25 -10.58 -18.07 -5.63
CA SER A 25 -10.28 -17.91 -7.05
C SER A 25 -8.78 -17.84 -7.32
N THR A 26 -8.26 -18.87 -8.01
CA THR A 26 -6.88 -18.89 -8.49
C THR A 26 -6.60 -17.74 -9.45
N GLN A 27 -7.57 -17.39 -10.32
CA GLN A 27 -7.41 -16.28 -11.26
C GLN A 27 -7.29 -14.93 -10.53
N ALA A 28 -8.09 -14.69 -9.49
CA ALA A 28 -7.97 -13.48 -8.68
C ALA A 28 -6.63 -13.42 -7.92
N ALA A 29 -6.11 -14.56 -7.46
CA ALA A 29 -4.80 -14.67 -6.83
C ALA A 29 -3.65 -14.36 -7.81
N THR A 30 -3.79 -14.74 -9.09
CA THR A 30 -2.83 -14.41 -10.16
C THR A 30 -2.83 -12.94 -10.52
N GLN A 31 -4.01 -12.29 -10.55
CA GLN A 31 -4.12 -10.86 -10.92
C GLN A 31 -3.56 -9.91 -9.85
N PHE A 32 -3.57 -10.31 -8.58
CA PHE A 32 -3.03 -9.50 -7.50
C PHE A 32 -2.44 -10.41 -6.43
N ASN A 33 -1.13 -10.28 -6.23
CA ASN A 33 -0.35 -11.14 -5.34
C ASN A 33 -1.00 -11.26 -3.96
N PHE A 34 -0.96 -12.46 -3.38
CA PHE A 34 -1.36 -12.71 -2.01
C PHE A 34 -0.17 -12.51 -1.06
N LYS A 35 -0.39 -11.72 0.01
CA LYS A 35 0.62 -11.48 1.04
C LYS A 35 -0.06 -11.05 2.33
N VAL A 36 0.10 -11.82 3.40
CA VAL A 36 -0.49 -11.54 4.71
C VAL A 36 0.52 -11.83 5.82
N PRO A 37 0.81 -10.87 6.72
CA PRO A 37 1.67 -11.12 7.88
C PRO A 37 1.05 -12.14 8.84
N GLU A 38 1.87 -12.98 9.46
CA GLU A 38 1.39 -13.94 10.47
C GLU A 38 0.70 -13.25 11.66
N SER A 39 1.16 -12.06 12.06
CA SER A 39 0.54 -11.25 13.11
C SER A 39 -0.88 -10.77 12.78
N PHE A 40 -1.22 -10.66 11.49
CA PHE A 40 -2.59 -10.38 11.03
C PHE A 40 -3.40 -11.68 10.99
N VAL A 41 -2.82 -12.78 10.48
CA VAL A 41 -3.48 -14.10 10.42
C VAL A 41 -3.90 -14.59 11.80
N ASN A 42 -3.07 -14.38 12.82
CA ASN A 42 -3.37 -14.79 14.20
C ASN A 42 -4.59 -14.08 14.82
N LYS A 43 -5.14 -13.05 14.16
CA LYS A 43 -6.37 -12.36 14.57
C LYS A 43 -7.62 -12.86 13.84
N ILE A 44 -7.46 -13.69 12.80
CA ILE A 44 -8.57 -14.29 12.05
C ILE A 44 -9.11 -15.47 12.85
N HIS A 45 -10.42 -15.57 13.02
CA HIS A 45 -11.03 -16.72 13.70
C HIS A 45 -10.96 -17.97 12.80
N PRO A 46 -10.35 -19.08 13.28
CA PRO A 46 -10.36 -20.34 12.55
C PRO A 46 -11.78 -20.87 12.33
N ASN A 47 -11.98 -21.60 11.22
CA ASN A 47 -13.25 -22.19 10.78
C ASN A 47 -14.40 -21.17 10.57
N ASP A 48 -14.10 -19.87 10.52
CA ASP A 48 -15.06 -18.82 10.14
C ASP A 48 -14.76 -18.29 8.74
N SER A 49 -15.57 -18.72 7.75
CA SER A 49 -15.45 -18.24 6.36
C SER A 49 -15.92 -16.79 6.18
N ASN A 50 -16.63 -16.22 7.16
CA ASN A 50 -17.15 -14.86 7.12
C ASN A 50 -16.32 -13.87 7.93
N ASP A 51 -15.19 -14.32 8.50
CA ASP A 51 -14.34 -13.48 9.33
C ASP A 51 -13.96 -12.18 8.59
N PRO A 52 -14.18 -11.01 9.22
CA PRO A 52 -14.00 -9.72 8.55
C PRO A 52 -12.54 -9.41 8.21
N LEU A 53 -11.56 -10.03 8.89
CA LEU A 53 -10.15 -9.89 8.56
C LEU A 53 -9.76 -10.79 7.39
N LEU A 54 -10.32 -12.01 7.31
CA LEU A 54 -10.14 -12.89 6.14
C LEU A 54 -10.65 -12.22 4.86
N ARG A 55 -11.83 -11.61 4.91
CA ARG A 55 -12.46 -10.90 3.77
C ARG A 55 -11.60 -9.75 3.21
N GLN A 56 -10.68 -9.22 4.01
CA GLN A 56 -9.80 -8.13 3.58
C GLN A 56 -8.63 -8.60 2.73
N VAL A 57 -8.27 -9.89 2.79
CA VAL A 57 -7.00 -10.41 2.26
C VAL A 57 -7.14 -11.62 1.36
N PHE A 58 -8.24 -12.37 1.47
CA PHE A 58 -8.40 -13.62 0.77
C PHE A 58 -8.92 -13.41 -0.67
N PRO A 59 -8.27 -13.98 -1.70
CA PRO A 59 -8.68 -13.81 -3.10
C PRO A 59 -9.93 -14.62 -3.42
N ILE A 60 -10.99 -13.93 -3.87
CA ILE A 60 -12.30 -14.53 -4.14
C ILE A 60 -12.75 -14.31 -5.58
N ALA A 61 -13.66 -15.16 -6.07
CA ALA A 61 -14.19 -15.09 -7.43
C ALA A 61 -14.88 -13.76 -7.75
N GLN A 62 -15.53 -13.14 -6.76
CA GLN A 62 -16.26 -11.88 -6.89
C GLN A 62 -15.36 -10.70 -7.32
N GLU A 63 -14.04 -10.79 -7.12
CA GLU A 63 -13.11 -9.76 -7.61
C GLU A 63 -12.99 -9.70 -9.13
N LEU A 64 -13.45 -10.74 -9.82
CA LEU A 64 -13.45 -10.85 -11.28
C LEU A 64 -14.76 -10.35 -11.89
N GLU A 65 -15.74 -9.97 -11.06
CA GLU A 65 -16.99 -9.38 -11.52
C GLU A 65 -16.71 -7.99 -12.10
N LEU A 66 -17.02 -7.84 -13.39
CA LEU A 66 -16.91 -6.58 -14.10
C LEU A 66 -18.19 -5.78 -13.93
N HIS A 67 -18.05 -4.50 -13.60
CA HIS A 67 -19.14 -3.54 -13.57
C HIS A 67 -18.77 -2.34 -14.45
N ASP A 68 -19.76 -1.77 -15.15
CA ASP A 68 -19.53 -0.67 -16.10
C ASP A 68 -18.85 0.56 -15.48
N ALA A 69 -19.05 0.78 -14.18
CA ALA A 69 -18.44 1.90 -13.44
C ALA A 69 -17.01 1.62 -12.94
N TYR A 70 -16.47 0.41 -13.14
CA TYR A 70 -15.13 0.07 -12.66
C TYR A 70 -14.06 0.64 -13.59
N GLN A 71 -13.07 1.28 -12.97
CA GLN A 71 -11.90 1.82 -13.65
C GLN A 71 -10.62 1.49 -12.87
N THR A 72 -9.49 1.45 -13.57
CA THR A 72 -8.19 1.10 -12.98
C THR A 72 -7.57 2.24 -12.16
N ASP A 73 -7.97 3.49 -12.44
CA ASP A 73 -7.60 4.69 -11.68
C ASP A 73 -8.85 5.36 -11.08
N PRO A 74 -9.45 4.78 -10.02
CA PRO A 74 -10.73 5.27 -9.47
C PRO A 74 -10.65 6.66 -8.82
N LEU A 75 -9.45 7.22 -8.63
CA LEU A 75 -9.26 8.53 -8.00
C LEU A 75 -8.72 9.59 -8.97
N ASN A 76 -8.57 9.26 -10.26
CA ASN A 76 -7.90 10.09 -11.27
C ASN A 76 -6.52 10.57 -10.77
N GLU A 77 -5.75 9.65 -10.18
CA GLU A 77 -4.39 9.94 -9.70
C GLU A 77 -3.48 10.37 -10.87
N SER A 78 -3.70 9.80 -12.05
CA SER A 78 -2.97 10.12 -13.29
C SER A 78 -3.03 11.61 -13.66
N GLU A 79 -4.20 12.25 -13.53
CA GLU A 79 -4.39 13.68 -13.80
C GLU A 79 -3.70 14.59 -12.77
N SER A 80 -3.41 14.04 -11.58
CA SER A 80 -2.79 14.78 -10.47
C SER A 80 -1.27 14.57 -10.40
N LEU A 81 -0.67 13.80 -11.32
CA LEU A 81 0.76 13.54 -11.34
C LEU A 81 1.52 14.76 -11.87
N SER A 82 2.31 15.38 -11.00
CA SER A 82 3.29 16.39 -11.42
C SER A 82 4.50 15.73 -12.08
N GLN A 83 4.86 14.53 -11.60
CA GLN A 83 5.89 13.64 -12.14
C GLN A 83 5.77 12.24 -11.47
N PRO A 84 6.50 11.20 -11.94
CA PRO A 84 6.42 9.87 -11.34
C PRO A 84 6.67 9.87 -9.82
N GLY A 85 5.64 9.50 -9.06
CA GLY A 85 5.70 9.39 -7.60
C GLY A 85 5.34 10.67 -6.83
N LEU A 86 5.01 11.77 -7.50
CA LEU A 86 4.56 13.01 -6.85
C LEU A 86 3.18 13.42 -7.38
N LEU A 87 2.19 13.43 -6.48
CA LEU A 87 0.82 13.80 -6.78
C LEU A 87 0.43 15.08 -6.04
N GLN A 88 -0.26 15.98 -6.72
CA GLN A 88 -0.73 17.26 -6.18
C GLN A 88 -2.21 17.48 -6.56
N LYS A 89 -3.11 16.76 -5.89
CA LYS A 89 -4.55 16.88 -6.11
C LYS A 89 -5.19 18.06 -5.37
N TYR A 90 -4.59 18.48 -4.25
CA TYR A 90 -5.15 19.50 -3.37
C TYR A 90 -4.11 20.58 -3.08
N HIS A 91 -4.55 21.83 -3.05
CA HIS A 91 -3.72 22.95 -2.62
C HIS A 91 -3.13 22.71 -1.23
N GLY A 92 -1.89 23.17 -1.02
CA GLY A 92 -1.23 23.08 0.28
C GLY A 92 -0.52 21.77 0.56
N ARG A 93 -0.68 20.73 -0.28
CA ARG A 93 -0.15 19.40 0.03
C ARG A 93 0.34 18.63 -1.18
N ALA A 94 1.42 17.87 -0.97
CA ALA A 94 1.94 16.90 -1.91
C ALA A 94 1.83 15.48 -1.34
N LEU A 95 1.46 14.52 -2.17
CA LEU A 95 1.53 13.10 -1.87
C LEU A 95 2.74 12.50 -2.57
N LEU A 96 3.69 12.00 -1.80
CA LEU A 96 4.93 11.39 -2.27
C LEU A 96 4.85 9.86 -2.16
N LEU A 97 4.81 9.16 -3.29
CA LEU A 97 4.84 7.70 -3.34
C LEU A 97 6.29 7.22 -3.23
N VAL A 98 6.66 6.67 -2.07
CA VAL A 98 8.06 6.34 -1.76
C VAL A 98 8.42 4.87 -2.03
N THR A 99 7.43 4.01 -2.18
CA THR A 99 7.60 2.56 -2.38
C THR A 99 6.33 1.94 -2.95
N PRO A 100 6.41 0.90 -3.81
CA PRO A 100 5.25 0.10 -4.20
C PRO A 100 4.92 -1.00 -3.18
N THR A 101 5.74 -1.17 -2.15
CA THR A 101 5.68 -2.34 -1.26
C THR A 101 4.72 -2.13 -0.12
N CYS A 102 3.91 -3.15 0.18
CA CYS A 102 3.08 -3.25 1.38
C CYS A 102 3.51 -4.43 2.27
N ALA A 103 3.22 -4.36 3.57
CA ALA A 103 3.27 -5.52 4.46
C ALA A 103 2.17 -6.55 4.14
N ILE A 104 1.03 -6.06 3.64
CA ILE A 104 -0.18 -6.83 3.40
C ILE A 104 -0.80 -6.39 2.06
N ASN A 105 -1.36 -7.32 1.30
CA ASN A 105 -2.08 -7.00 0.08
C ASN A 105 -3.60 -7.02 0.33
N CYS A 106 -4.17 -5.85 0.59
CA CYS A 106 -5.60 -5.67 0.79
C CYS A 106 -6.36 -5.94 -0.52
N ARG A 107 -7.37 -6.83 -0.54
CA ARG A 107 -8.15 -7.11 -1.75
C ARG A 107 -8.98 -5.93 -2.25
N TYR A 108 -9.21 -4.96 -1.37
CA TYR A 108 -9.86 -3.68 -1.66
C TYR A 108 -8.86 -2.54 -1.95
N CYS A 109 -7.59 -2.84 -2.26
CA CYS A 109 -6.60 -1.82 -2.57
C CYS A 109 -6.94 -1.09 -3.88
N PHE A 110 -7.29 0.21 -3.79
CA PHE A 110 -7.59 1.03 -4.97
C PHE A 110 -6.35 1.28 -5.85
N ARG A 111 -5.14 1.10 -5.32
CA ARG A 111 -3.87 1.18 -6.07
C ARG A 111 -3.37 -0.18 -6.58
N ARG A 112 -4.19 -1.23 -6.56
CA ARG A 112 -3.76 -2.56 -7.05
C ARG A 112 -3.34 -2.57 -8.52
N HIS A 113 -3.86 -1.64 -9.32
CA HIS A 113 -3.51 -1.45 -10.74
C HIS A 113 -2.59 -0.24 -10.97
N TYR A 114 -2.11 0.41 -9.90
CA TYR A 114 -1.24 1.57 -10.05
C TYR A 114 0.03 1.13 -10.80
N PRO A 115 0.42 1.85 -11.87
CA PRO A 115 1.59 1.49 -12.67
C PRO A 115 2.85 1.88 -11.91
N TYR A 116 3.20 1.08 -10.90
CA TYR A 116 4.49 1.13 -10.25
C TYR A 116 5.54 0.62 -11.24
N ASP A 117 5.80 1.40 -12.28
CA ASP A 117 6.75 1.05 -13.33
C ASP A 117 8.13 0.97 -12.67
N ASP A 118 8.58 -0.28 -12.57
CA ASP A 118 9.85 -0.74 -12.07
C ASP A 118 10.18 -0.53 -10.57
N LYS A 119 10.52 -1.64 -9.90
CA LYS A 119 10.89 -1.68 -8.47
C LYS A 119 12.23 -0.98 -8.28
N GLY A 120 12.17 0.34 -8.10
CA GLY A 120 13.35 1.18 -7.90
C GLY A 120 13.22 2.57 -8.51
N HIS A 121 12.31 2.77 -9.46
CA HIS A 121 12.13 4.08 -10.09
C HIS A 121 11.63 5.13 -9.10
N LEU A 122 10.67 4.79 -8.23
CA LEU A 122 10.16 5.74 -7.23
C LEU A 122 11.25 6.31 -6.34
N TRP A 123 12.11 5.46 -5.79
CA TRP A 123 13.21 5.90 -4.93
C TRP A 123 14.22 6.75 -5.69
N LYS A 124 14.53 6.40 -6.95
CA LYS A 124 15.42 7.19 -7.81
C LYS A 124 14.89 8.60 -8.12
N GLN A 125 13.58 8.81 -8.03
CA GLN A 125 12.95 10.11 -8.27
C GLN A 125 12.77 10.95 -7.01
N ILE A 126 13.11 10.45 -5.82
CA ILE A 126 12.89 11.16 -4.55
C ILE A 126 13.57 12.53 -4.56
N ASP A 127 14.82 12.63 -5.00
CA ASP A 127 15.54 13.92 -5.03
C ASP A 127 14.90 14.92 -6.01
N ASN A 128 14.46 14.44 -7.18
CA ASN A 128 13.72 15.26 -8.14
C ASN A 128 12.36 15.72 -7.58
N ASN A 129 11.67 14.84 -6.85
CA ASN A 129 10.40 15.14 -6.18
C ASN A 129 10.57 16.18 -5.08
N ILE A 130 11.60 16.05 -4.24
CA ILE A 130 11.93 17.01 -3.19
C ILE A 130 12.29 18.36 -3.80
N ALA A 131 13.05 18.38 -4.90
CA ALA A 131 13.38 19.63 -5.60
C ALA A 131 12.14 20.34 -6.18
N LEU A 132 11.13 19.61 -6.66
CA LEU A 132 9.85 20.23 -7.06
C LEU A 132 9.06 20.76 -5.87
N ILE A 133 9.00 20.01 -4.77
CA ILE A 133 8.34 20.46 -3.53
C ILE A 133 9.01 21.73 -3.00
N GLN A 134 10.34 21.81 -3.05
CA GLN A 134 11.10 22.98 -2.60
C GLN A 134 10.81 24.23 -3.45
N LYS A 135 10.52 24.08 -4.75
CA LYS A 135 10.20 25.20 -5.64
C LYS A 135 8.77 25.71 -5.48
N ASP A 136 7.85 24.86 -5.06
CA ASP A 136 6.45 25.20 -4.89
C ASP A 136 6.17 25.63 -3.44
N LEU A 137 6.19 26.94 -3.21
CA LEU A 137 5.96 27.57 -1.91
C LEU A 137 4.53 27.39 -1.39
N SER A 138 3.60 26.92 -2.22
CA SER A 138 2.22 26.67 -1.79
C SER A 138 2.09 25.40 -0.94
N ILE A 139 3.05 24.48 -1.02
CA ILE A 139 3.00 23.19 -0.33
C ILE A 139 3.46 23.37 1.12
N GLU A 140 2.59 23.10 2.09
CA GLU A 140 2.96 23.14 3.50
C GLU A 140 2.95 21.76 4.16
N GLU A 141 2.38 20.75 3.48
CA GLU A 141 2.29 19.38 3.96
C GLU A 141 2.79 18.37 2.91
N VAL A 142 3.68 17.47 3.32
CA VAL A 142 4.10 16.32 2.51
C VAL A 142 3.57 15.04 3.14
N ILE A 143 2.85 14.25 2.35
CA ILE A 143 2.27 12.97 2.76
C ILE A 143 3.08 11.85 2.13
N LEU A 144 3.76 11.05 2.94
CA LEU A 144 4.46 9.85 2.51
C LEU A 144 3.45 8.71 2.32
N SER A 145 3.42 8.14 1.11
CA SER A 145 2.51 7.05 0.72
C SER A 145 3.16 6.13 -0.32
N GLY A 146 2.37 5.51 -1.19
CA GLY A 146 2.79 4.46 -2.11
C GLY A 146 1.95 3.22 -1.87
N GLY A 147 2.63 2.08 -1.70
CA GLY A 147 2.09 0.93 -0.99
C GLY A 147 2.00 1.26 0.50
N ASP A 148 3.10 1.10 1.22
CA ASP A 148 3.21 1.49 2.63
C ASP A 148 4.62 2.01 2.97
N PRO A 149 4.79 3.29 3.36
CA PRO A 149 6.09 3.89 3.64
C PRO A 149 6.90 3.18 4.72
N LEU A 150 6.24 2.58 5.73
CA LEU A 150 6.95 1.84 6.78
C LEU A 150 7.50 0.49 6.28
N SER A 151 7.31 0.15 5.01
CA SER A 151 8.06 -0.96 4.39
C SER A 151 9.52 -0.61 4.09
N LEU A 152 9.89 0.67 4.08
CA LEU A 152 11.27 1.13 3.97
C LEU A 152 12.07 0.85 5.25
N SER A 153 13.40 0.79 5.12
CA SER A 153 14.32 0.76 6.26
C SER A 153 14.28 2.09 7.02
N ASP A 154 14.68 2.06 8.30
CA ASP A 154 14.73 3.26 9.13
C ASP A 154 15.65 4.32 8.51
N ASP A 155 16.82 3.92 8.00
CA ASP A 155 17.76 4.83 7.32
C ASP A 155 17.12 5.58 6.15
N LYS A 156 16.28 4.90 5.34
CA LYS A 156 15.60 5.53 4.21
C LYS A 156 14.51 6.50 4.68
N ILE A 157 13.79 6.16 5.75
CA ILE A 157 12.77 7.04 6.30
C ILE A 157 13.44 8.28 6.91
N ALA A 158 14.54 8.10 7.65
CA ALA A 158 15.33 9.19 8.23
C ALA A 158 15.87 10.11 7.14
N GLU A 159 16.53 9.56 6.11
CA GLU A 159 17.04 10.33 4.96
C GLU A 159 15.93 11.19 4.32
N LEU A 160 14.75 10.61 4.13
CA LEU A 160 13.63 11.31 3.53
C LEU A 160 13.09 12.43 4.40
N ILE A 161 12.95 12.18 5.70
CA ILE A 161 12.49 13.18 6.68
C ILE A 161 13.51 14.32 6.76
N GLU A 162 14.80 14.02 6.91
CA GLU A 162 15.88 15.02 7.00
C GLU A 162 15.86 15.96 5.79
N LYS A 163 15.74 15.41 4.57
CA LYS A 163 15.66 16.22 3.34
C LYS A 163 14.43 17.13 3.31
N LEU A 164 13.27 16.63 3.74
CA LEU A 164 12.03 17.40 3.78
C LEU A 164 12.04 18.49 4.87
N GLU A 165 12.69 18.23 6.01
CA GLU A 165 12.86 19.20 7.10
C GLU A 165 13.75 20.38 6.72
N GLN A 166 14.65 20.24 5.74
CA GLN A 166 15.42 21.36 5.21
C GLN A 166 14.59 22.36 4.40
N ILE A 167 13.35 22.01 4.03
CA ILE A 167 12.46 22.87 3.25
C ILE A 167 11.65 23.76 4.19
N SER A 168 11.97 25.06 4.24
CA SER A 168 11.46 26.00 5.24
C SER A 168 9.94 26.20 5.27
N HIS A 169 9.25 26.03 4.14
CA HIS A 169 7.80 26.16 4.05
C HIS A 169 7.03 24.87 4.38
N ILE A 170 7.71 23.73 4.53
CA ILE A 170 7.07 22.47 4.96
C ILE A 170 6.84 22.50 6.48
N LYS A 171 5.57 22.46 6.87
CA LYS A 171 5.13 22.51 8.27
C LYS A 171 4.72 21.14 8.81
N ARG A 172 4.43 20.19 7.92
CA ARG A 172 3.95 18.85 8.30
C ARG A 172 4.46 17.78 7.36
N ILE A 173 4.99 16.71 7.95
CA ILE A 173 5.21 15.43 7.28
C ILE A 173 4.22 14.43 7.86
N ARG A 174 3.40 13.80 7.00
CA ARG A 174 2.43 12.78 7.40
C ARG A 174 2.79 11.44 6.77
N ILE A 175 2.71 10.37 7.55
CA ILE A 175 2.97 9.01 7.05
C ILE A 175 1.64 8.24 6.93
N HIS A 176 1.29 7.80 5.73
CA HIS A 176 0.15 6.92 5.49
C HIS A 176 0.58 5.46 5.56
N THR A 177 0.34 4.81 6.70
CA THR A 177 0.77 3.42 6.93
C THR A 177 -0.33 2.56 7.54
N ARG A 178 -0.31 1.28 7.20
CA ARG A 178 -1.17 0.24 7.79
C ARG A 178 -0.41 -0.69 8.75
N PHE A 179 0.92 -0.57 8.84
CA PHE A 179 1.77 -1.40 9.70
C PHE A 179 1.29 -1.52 11.15
N PRO A 180 0.84 -0.46 11.84
CA PRO A 180 0.38 -0.58 13.23
C PRO A 180 -0.71 -1.65 13.43
N ILE A 181 -1.54 -1.89 12.41
CA ILE A 181 -2.62 -2.88 12.47
C ILE A 181 -2.14 -4.26 12.02
N VAL A 182 -1.27 -4.32 10.99
CA VAL A 182 -0.97 -5.57 10.26
C VAL A 182 0.37 -6.19 10.59
N ASP A 183 1.35 -5.39 11.00
CA ASP A 183 2.64 -5.86 11.55
C ASP A 183 3.16 -4.83 12.57
N PRO A 184 2.58 -4.80 13.79
CA PRO A 184 2.85 -3.75 14.78
C PRO A 184 4.31 -3.70 15.23
N LYS A 185 5.06 -4.80 15.07
CA LYS A 185 6.50 -4.88 15.44
C LYS A 185 7.39 -3.96 14.61
N ARG A 186 6.87 -3.36 13.53
CA ARG A 186 7.59 -2.34 12.75
C ARG A 186 7.72 -1.01 13.49
N VAL A 187 6.82 -0.73 14.42
CA VAL A 187 6.85 0.48 15.24
C VAL A 187 7.70 0.19 16.48
N THR A 188 8.90 0.75 16.50
CA THR A 188 9.95 0.51 17.49
C THR A 188 10.49 1.82 18.03
#